data_AF-A0A2M6W1V6-F1
#
_entry.id   AF-A0A2M6W1V6-F1
#
_cell.length_a   1.000
_cell.length_b   1.000
_cell.length_c   1.000
_cell.angle_alpha   90.00
_cell.angle_beta   90.00
_cell.angle_gamma   90.00
#
_symmetry.space_group_name_H-M   'P 1'
#
loop_
_entity.id
_entity.type
_entity.pdbx_description
1 polymer ?
#
loop_
_entity_poly.entity_id
_entity_poly.type
_entity_poly.pdbx_seq_one_letter_code
_entity_poly.pdbx_strand_id
1 'polypeptide(L)'
;MDFILQLPIFQLAAENPLAFFLWVIEKGWVFLVIGFVFFGIPYGWLRYLRGKFDAKREFTLLALDIPRNTEQSPKAVESIFTHLSGVPSSPTFFDKWFRGVMPPSFSCEIVSMGGYIQLLIQTPTEFRDLVEAA
;
A
#
# COMPACT_ATOMS: atom_id res chain seq x y z
N MET A 1 -26.41 -21.16 12.63
CA MET A 1 -26.99 -19.85 12.28
C MET A 1 -28.06 -19.41 13.27
N ASP A 2 -28.56 -20.31 14.13
CA ASP A 2 -29.65 -20.03 15.07
C ASP A 2 -29.24 -19.23 16.32
N PHE A 3 -27.96 -19.24 16.69
CA PHE A 3 -27.45 -18.54 17.88
C PHE A 3 -27.47 -17.01 17.74
N ILE A 4 -27.21 -16.48 16.53
CA ILE A 4 -27.21 -15.03 16.28
C ILE A 4 -28.64 -14.46 16.34
N LEU A 5 -29.62 -15.25 15.94
CA LEU A 5 -31.04 -14.87 15.93
C LEU A 5 -31.71 -14.90 17.32
N GLN A 6 -31.02 -15.43 18.34
CA GLN A 6 -31.51 -15.46 19.73
C GLN A 6 -31.16 -14.21 20.53
N LEU A 7 -30.41 -13.25 19.96
CA LEU A 7 -30.10 -12.02 20.67
C LEU A 7 -31.34 -11.10 20.68
N PRO A 8 -31.65 -10.47 21.83
CA PRO A 8 -32.90 -9.71 22.03
C PRO A 8 -33.04 -8.52 21.07
N ILE A 9 -31.93 -7.99 20.56
CA ILE A 9 -31.91 -6.88 19.59
C ILE A 9 -32.44 -7.30 18.21
N PHE A 10 -32.17 -8.53 17.77
CA PHE A 10 -32.67 -9.02 16.48
C PHE A 10 -34.15 -9.41 16.55
N GLN A 11 -34.63 -9.84 17.72
CA GLN A 11 -36.05 -10.04 17.98
C GLN A 11 -36.81 -8.71 18.01
N LEU A 12 -36.27 -7.69 18.70
CA LEU A 12 -36.81 -6.32 18.70
C LEU A 12 -36.91 -5.73 17.28
N ALA A 13 -35.92 -6.00 16.42
CA ALA A 13 -35.94 -5.57 15.01
C ALA A 13 -37.07 -6.23 14.21
N ALA A 14 -37.41 -7.47 14.50
CA ALA A 14 -38.47 -8.22 13.82
C ALA A 14 -39.88 -7.87 14.34
N GLU A 15 -40.01 -7.61 15.65
CA GLU A 15 -41.30 -7.33 16.30
C GLU A 15 -41.70 -5.85 16.21
N ASN A 16 -40.76 -4.92 16.36
CA ASN A 16 -41.03 -3.50 16.32
C ASN A 16 -39.89 -2.72 15.66
N PRO A 17 -39.90 -2.62 14.31
CA PRO A 17 -38.84 -1.99 13.55
C PRO A 17 -38.56 -0.54 13.99
N LEU A 18 -39.58 0.23 14.36
CA LEU A 18 -39.43 1.62 14.78
C LEU A 18 -38.67 1.73 16.11
N ALA A 19 -38.98 0.89 17.09
CA ALA A 19 -38.26 0.84 18.35
C ALA A 19 -36.78 0.43 18.17
N PHE A 20 -36.52 -0.51 17.25
CA PHE A 20 -35.16 -0.86 16.86
C PHE A 20 -34.41 0.32 16.23
N PHE A 21 -35.03 1.08 15.32
CA PHE A 21 -34.42 2.27 14.72
C PHE A 21 -34.07 3.33 15.76
N LEU A 22 -34.97 3.60 16.72
CA LEU A 22 -34.69 4.54 17.82
C LEU A 22 -33.55 4.05 18.72
N TRP A 23 -33.51 2.76 19.04
CA TRP A 23 -32.40 2.16 19.80
C TRP A 23 -31.05 2.30 19.08
N VAL A 24 -31.01 2.08 17.76
CA VAL A 24 -29.81 2.28 16.95
C VAL A 24 -29.39 3.76 16.95
N ILE A 25 -30.32 4.71 16.92
CA ILE A 25 -29.96 6.13 16.99
C ILE A 25 -29.41 6.49 18.37
N GLU A 26 -30.03 5.99 19.45
CA GLU A 26 -29.63 6.30 20.82
C GLU A 26 -28.32 5.63 21.26
N LYS A 27 -28.04 4.41 20.76
CA LYS A 27 -26.90 3.58 21.20
C LYS A 27 -25.88 3.29 20.09
N GLY A 28 -26.22 3.53 18.83
CA GLY A 28 -25.37 3.25 17.68
C GLY A 28 -24.09 4.07 17.64
N TRP A 29 -24.08 5.25 18.26
CA TRP A 29 -22.87 6.08 18.39
C TRP A 29 -21.75 5.34 19.14
N VAL A 30 -22.06 4.39 20.02
CA VAL A 30 -21.05 3.58 20.73
C VAL A 30 -20.24 2.75 19.74
N PHE A 31 -20.88 2.16 18.73
CA PHE A 31 -20.18 1.42 17.67
C PHE A 31 -19.31 2.35 16.81
N LEU A 32 -19.75 3.59 16.56
CA LEU A 32 -18.94 4.59 15.86
C LEU A 32 -17.70 4.98 16.66
N VAL A 33 -17.84 5.20 17.97
CA VAL A 33 -16.72 5.51 18.87
C VAL A 33 -15.74 4.34 18.95
N ILE A 34 -16.24 3.12 19.12
CA ILE A 34 -15.41 1.90 19.10
C ILE A 34 -14.68 1.80 17.76
N GLY A 35 -15.39 1.93 16.64
CA GLY A 35 -14.78 1.90 15.31
C GLY A 35 -13.69 2.97 15.14
N PHE A 36 -13.95 4.18 15.60
CA PHE A 36 -12.98 5.27 15.54
C PHE A 36 -11.74 5.01 16.41
N VAL A 37 -11.91 4.48 17.63
CA VAL A 37 -10.79 4.18 18.53
C VAL A 37 -9.93 3.03 18.01
N PHE A 38 -10.54 1.96 17.51
CA PHE A 38 -9.81 0.77 17.08
C PHE A 38 -9.28 0.84 15.64
N PHE A 39 -9.90 1.64 14.77
CA PHE A 39 -9.50 1.75 13.36
C PHE A 39 -9.07 3.17 12.98
N GLY A 40 -9.83 4.19 13.38
CA GLY A 40 -9.56 5.59 13.04
C GLY A 40 -8.25 6.11 13.60
N ILE A 41 -8.04 5.97 14.92
CA ILE A 41 -6.82 6.44 15.60
C ILE A 41 -5.57 5.70 15.07
N PRO A 42 -5.53 4.36 14.99
CA PRO A 42 -4.36 3.66 14.47
C PRO A 42 -4.08 3.97 13.00
N TYR A 43 -5.13 4.16 12.19
CA TYR A 43 -4.99 4.57 10.79
C TYR A 43 -4.39 5.97 10.67
N GLY A 44 -4.88 6.94 11.44
CA GLY A 44 -4.35 8.30 11.47
C GLY A 44 -2.89 8.34 11.93
N TRP A 45 -2.56 7.59 12.97
CA TRP A 45 -1.19 7.44 13.47
C TRP A 45 -0.24 6.87 12.40
N LEU A 46 -0.62 5.76 11.76
CA LEU A 46 0.18 5.17 10.69
C LEU A 46 0.34 6.12 9.51
N ARG A 47 -0.73 6.85 9.12
CA ARG A 47 -0.67 7.83 8.02
C ARG A 47 0.31 8.96 8.33
N TYR A 48 0.30 9.46 9.58
CA TYR A 48 1.26 10.47 10.02
C TYR A 48 2.71 9.97 9.96
N LEU A 49 2.98 8.78 10.51
CA LEU A 49 4.33 8.21 10.48
C LEU A 49 4.80 7.92 9.05
N ARG A 50 3.94 7.36 8.20
CA ARG A 50 4.23 7.10 6.79
C ARG A 50 4.52 8.39 6.02
N GLY A 51 3.75 9.45 6.25
CA GLY A 51 4.02 10.75 5.65
C GLY A 51 5.37 11.32 6.05
N LYS A 52 5.78 11.14 7.32
CA LYS A 52 7.14 11.49 7.79
C LYS A 52 8.23 10.61 7.17
N PHE A 53 7.95 9.34 6.92
CA PHE A 53 8.88 8.43 6.27
C PHE A 53 9.04 8.78 4.78
N ASP A 54 7.94 8.96 4.05
CA ASP A 54 7.94 9.34 2.64
C ASP A 54 8.59 10.70 2.39
N ALA A 55 8.37 11.68 3.27
CA ALA A 55 9.01 12.98 3.15
C ALA A 55 10.55 12.93 3.24
N LYS A 56 11.12 11.84 3.76
CA LYS A 56 12.57 11.61 3.82
C LYS A 56 13.09 10.74 2.69
N ARG A 57 12.22 10.11 1.90
CA ARG A 57 12.62 9.21 0.83
C ARG A 57 13.02 10.04 -0.39
N GLU A 58 14.25 9.82 -0.83
CA GLU A 58 14.74 10.33 -2.09
C GLU A 58 14.58 9.26 -3.17
N PHE A 59 14.17 9.71 -4.35
CA PHE A 59 13.99 8.85 -5.52
C PHE A 59 14.91 9.32 -6.62
N THR A 60 15.51 8.35 -7.31
CA THR A 60 16.33 8.57 -8.50
C THR A 60 15.63 7.94 -9.70
N LEU A 61 15.64 8.68 -10.81
CA LEU A 61 15.11 8.21 -12.08
C LEU A 61 16.27 7.80 -12.97
N LEU A 62 16.30 6.53 -13.36
CA LEU A 62 17.31 5.93 -14.21
C LEU A 62 16.73 5.72 -15.61
N ALA A 63 17.47 6.15 -16.63
CA ALA A 63 17.05 6.05 -18.01
C ALA A 63 17.91 4.97 -18.70
N LEU A 64 17.27 3.87 -19.09
CA LEU A 64 17.96 2.71 -19.65
C LEU A 64 18.03 2.86 -21.17
N ASP A 65 19.18 3.30 -21.67
CA ASP A 65 19.47 3.46 -23.10
C ASP A 65 19.93 2.13 -23.70
N ILE A 66 19.16 1.61 -24.66
CA ILE A 66 19.49 0.34 -25.32
C ILE A 66 19.95 0.62 -26.76
N PRO A 67 21.17 0.20 -27.15
CA PRO A 67 21.66 0.41 -28.50
C PRO A 67 20.81 -0.37 -29.52
N ARG A 68 20.46 0.31 -30.62
CA ARG A 68 19.58 -0.23 -31.69
C ARG A 68 20.16 -1.44 -32.42
N ASN A 69 21.46 -1.69 -32.29
CA ASN A 69 22.17 -2.77 -32.98
C ASN A 69 22.18 -4.08 -32.19
N THR A 70 21.58 -4.13 -31.00
CA THR A 70 21.50 -5.34 -30.18
C THR A 70 20.13 -5.98 -30.32
N GLU A 71 20.08 -7.28 -30.61
CA GLU A 71 18.83 -8.04 -30.51
C GLU A 71 18.35 -8.04 -29.06
N GLN A 72 17.22 -7.38 -28.81
CA GLN A 72 16.61 -7.33 -27.49
C GLN A 72 15.76 -8.58 -27.29
N SER A 73 16.19 -9.45 -26.37
CA SER A 73 15.34 -10.55 -25.91
C SER A 73 14.55 -10.12 -24.67
N PRO A 74 13.27 -10.54 -24.53
CA PRO A 74 12.51 -10.35 -23.29
C PRO A 74 13.21 -10.90 -22.03
N LYS A 75 14.15 -11.84 -22.21
CA LYS A 75 14.94 -12.45 -21.14
C LYS A 75 15.83 -11.44 -20.40
N ALA A 76 16.34 -10.41 -21.08
CA ALA A 76 17.11 -9.36 -20.42
C ALA A 76 16.25 -8.57 -19.42
N VAL A 77 15.02 -8.25 -19.81
CA VAL A 77 14.06 -7.55 -18.96
C VAL A 77 13.60 -8.43 -17.79
N GLU A 78 13.43 -9.74 -18.02
CA GLU A 78 13.13 -10.70 -16.95
C GLU A 78 14.25 -10.76 -15.89
N SER A 79 15.51 -10.67 -16.31
CA SER A 79 16.67 -10.60 -15.40
C SER A 79 16.61 -9.35 -14.52
N ILE A 80 16.28 -8.18 -15.10
CA ILE A 80 16.13 -6.92 -14.36
C ILE A 80 15.06 -7.08 -13.28
N PHE A 81 13.87 -7.57 -13.62
CA PHE A 81 12.79 -7.76 -12.64
C PHE A 81 13.12 -8.82 -11.58
N THR A 82 13.90 -9.84 -11.94
CA THR A 82 14.38 -10.84 -10.98
C THR A 82 15.27 -10.18 -9.91
N HIS A 83 16.20 -9.31 -10.32
CA HIS A 83 17.05 -8.57 -9.39
C HIS A 83 16.25 -7.60 -8.51
N LEU A 84 15.32 -6.84 -9.10
CA LEU A 84 14.43 -5.93 -8.34
C LEU A 84 13.57 -6.67 -7.32
N SER A 85 13.14 -7.91 -7.61
CA SER A 85 12.33 -8.71 -6.69
C SER A 85 13.08 -9.20 -5.45
N GLY A 86 14.42 -9.18 -5.47
CA GLY A 86 15.27 -9.57 -4.34
C GLY A 86 15.31 -8.58 -3.18
N VAL A 87 14.69 -7.40 -3.32
CA VAL A 87 14.72 -6.37 -2.29
C VAL A 87 13.79 -6.72 -1.12
N PRO A 88 14.27 -6.71 0.15
CA PRO A 88 13.45 -7.02 1.31
C PRO A 88 12.26 -6.06 1.44
N SER A 89 11.05 -6.60 1.40
CA SER A 89 9.79 -5.82 1.36
C SER A 89 8.95 -5.93 2.64
N SER A 90 9.39 -6.70 3.64
CA SER A 90 8.60 -6.95 4.85
C SER A 90 9.14 -6.17 6.05
N PRO A 91 8.55 -5.01 6.41
CA PRO A 91 8.92 -4.29 7.62
C PRO A 91 8.46 -5.04 8.87
N THR A 92 9.27 -4.99 9.93
CA THR A 92 8.93 -5.56 11.24
C THR A 92 7.75 -4.80 11.85
N PHE A 93 7.03 -5.43 12.81
CA PHE A 93 5.97 -4.74 13.58
C PHE A 93 6.45 -3.41 14.18
N PHE A 94 7.67 -3.40 14.74
CA PHE A 94 8.27 -2.20 15.30
C PHE A 94 8.50 -1.11 14.23
N ASP A 95 9.06 -1.49 13.09
CA ASP A 95 9.32 -0.56 11.98
C ASP A 95 8.02 0.05 11.44
N LYS A 96 6.94 -0.73 11.38
CA LYS A 96 5.63 -0.26 10.91
C LYS A 96 4.98 0.73 11.89
N TRP A 97 4.90 0.38 13.18
CA TRP A 97 4.10 1.14 14.14
C TRP A 97 4.85 2.27 14.86
N PHE A 98 6.19 2.24 14.87
CA PHE A 98 7.01 3.27 15.50
C PHE A 98 7.80 4.12 14.50
N ARG A 99 8.29 3.52 13.42
CA ARG A 99 9.09 4.23 12.40
C ARG A 99 8.30 4.59 11.14
N GLY A 100 7.14 3.98 10.91
CA GLY A 100 6.34 4.19 9.71
C GLY A 100 6.97 3.64 8.44
N VAL A 101 7.92 2.71 8.55
CA VAL A 101 8.65 2.15 7.41
C VAL A 101 7.68 1.48 6.45
N MET A 102 7.88 1.77 5.16
CA MET A 102 7.16 1.14 4.07
C MET A 102 8.13 0.39 3.17
N PRO A 103 7.68 -0.71 2.55
CA PRO A 103 8.48 -1.39 1.54
C PRO A 103 8.92 -0.41 0.45
N PRO A 104 10.14 -0.58 -0.08
CA PRO A 104 10.57 0.17 -1.24
C PRO A 104 9.65 -0.12 -2.42
N SER A 105 9.46 0.90 -3.25
CA SER A 105 8.57 0.88 -4.40
C SER A 105 9.34 1.30 -5.63
N PHE A 106 9.24 0.51 -6.69
CA PHE A 106 9.86 0.76 -7.98
C PHE A 106 8.76 1.07 -9.01
N SER A 107 8.98 2.07 -9.87
CA SER A 107 8.12 2.34 -11.03
C SER A 107 8.93 2.11 -12.31
N CYS A 108 8.37 1.37 -13.26
CA CYS A 108 8.99 1.13 -14.56
C CYS A 108 8.07 1.68 -15.65
N GLU A 109 8.55 2.62 -16.45
CA GLU A 109 7.77 3.33 -17.45
C GLU A 109 8.46 3.25 -18.81
N ILE A 110 7.68 2.95 -19.86
CA ILE A 110 8.17 2.98 -21.23
C ILE A 110 7.75 4.30 -21.84
N VAL A 111 8.72 5.08 -22.30
CA VAL A 111 8.50 6.37 -22.94
C VAL A 111 8.98 6.33 -24.38
N SER A 112 8.29 7.06 -25.26
CA SER A 112 8.72 7.28 -26.63
C SER A 112 9.00 8.77 -26.82
N MET A 113 10.26 9.12 -27.04
CA MET A 113 10.71 10.49 -27.27
C MET A 113 11.20 10.61 -28.71
N GLY A 114 10.43 11.24 -29.59
CA GLY A 114 10.82 11.45 -30.99
C GLY A 114 11.02 10.14 -31.79
N GLY A 115 10.32 9.06 -31.42
CA GLY A 115 10.47 7.74 -32.04
C GLY A 115 11.58 6.87 -31.44
N TYR A 116 12.31 7.38 -30.44
CA TYR A 116 13.22 6.59 -29.62
C TYR A 116 12.47 6.07 -28.38
N ILE A 117 12.44 4.75 -28.20
CA ILE A 117 11.79 4.08 -27.08
C ILE A 117 12.82 3.86 -25.97
N GLN A 118 12.50 4.31 -24.76
CA GLN A 118 13.35 4.16 -23.59
C GLN A 118 12.56 3.60 -22.41
N LEU A 119 13.21 2.81 -21.57
CA LEU A 119 12.69 2.38 -20.27
C LEU A 119 13.23 3.31 -19.18
N LEU A 120 12.34 3.91 -18.42
CA LEU A 120 12.66 4.70 -17.23
C LEU A 120 12.33 3.87 -15.99
N ILE A 121 13.24 3.84 -15.03
CA ILE A 121 13.05 3.15 -13.75
C ILE A 121 13.20 4.19 -12.63
N GLN A 122 12.12 4.44 -11.91
CA GLN A 122 12.15 5.21 -10.66
C GLN A 122 12.41 4.25 -9.51
N THR A 123 13.50 4.50 -8.77
CA THR A 123 13.94 3.69 -7.65
C THR A 123 14.28 4.59 -6.45
N PRO A 124 14.09 4.13 -5.20
CA PRO A 124 14.67 4.81 -4.05
C PRO A 124 16.20 4.92 -4.21
N THR A 125 16.78 6.06 -3.87
CA THR A 125 18.21 6.34 -4.11
C THR A 125 19.14 5.31 -3.45
N GLU A 126 18.73 4.74 -2.31
CA GLU A 126 19.44 3.65 -1.62
C GLU A 126 19.58 2.35 -2.46
N PHE A 127 18.68 2.10 -3.41
CA PHE A 127 18.69 0.92 -4.28
C PHE A 127 19.17 1.22 -5.70
N ARG A 128 19.73 2.42 -5.94
CA ARG A 128 20.23 2.81 -7.26
C ARG A 128 21.24 1.82 -7.81
N ASP A 129 22.25 1.48 -7.02
CA ASP A 129 23.35 0.59 -7.42
C ASP A 129 22.84 -0.83 -7.74
N LEU A 130 21.77 -1.27 -7.07
CA LEU A 130 21.11 -2.55 -7.34
C LEU A 130 20.45 -2.54 -8.73
N VAL A 131 19.82 -1.43 -9.11
CA VAL A 131 19.20 -1.29 -10.44
C VAL A 131 20.26 -1.16 -11.53
N GLU A 132 21.36 -0.45 -11.27
CA GLU A 132 22.47 -0.28 -12.24
C GLU A 132 23.27 -1.57 -12.46
N ALA A 133 23.28 -2.50 -11.50
CA ALA A 133 23.96 -3.78 -11.60
C ALA A 133 23.12 -4.89 -12.29
N ALA A 134 21.82 -4.67 -12.49
CA ALA A 134 20.86 -5.66 -12.99
C ALA A 134 20.86 -5.79 -14.52
#